data_AF-A0A7L4QNQ4-F1
#
_entry.id   AF-A0A7L4QNQ4-F1
#
_cell.length_a   1.000
_cell.length_b   1.000
_cell.length_c   1.000
_cell.angle_alpha   90.00
_cell.angle_beta   90.00
_cell.angle_gamma   90.00
#
_symmetry.space_group_name_H-M   'P 1'
#
loop_
_entity.id
_entity.type
_entity.pdbx_description
1 polymer ?
#
loop_
_entity_poly.entity_id
_entity_poly.type
_entity_poly.pdbx_seq_one_letter_code
_entity_poly.pdbx_strand_id
1 'polypeptide(L)'
;MTPSIRINEAPEAAVIDVLTTLLSEGRVAAVITLQKGSDGISYSLISDTAELEKAVPMYPLMPSNLGQILGRLTIAEAFRETVAVVARPCELRGFIELVKRQQGRLDNMLIISHICGGVYPLECEVKGDIEALLPEYWKSFELGNAHPRLRPACRSCVEFVPYTADIAVNSTGGGDSTAMMLNTPWSQEMLEGLYPEGTDEELDVNMISSIRESREGEKAKIFAEHARPGGLGGLVEVFGRCIGCHACSKACPICYCTLCNFESSVSELSPEDYEREIEKRGGMRVPPDTVYFHLGRMSHIGISCVACGSCQDVCPVDIPISILFKKVSESVQDMFDYVPGRDPGEKLPVCTFEVDEFREVED
;
A
#
# COMPACT_ATOMS: atom_id res chain seq x y z
N MET A 1 13.09 -23.36 -9.25
CA MET A 1 12.10 -22.83 -10.20
C MET A 1 10.79 -22.74 -9.45
N THR A 2 10.15 -21.57 -9.50
CA THR A 2 8.82 -21.39 -8.92
C THR A 2 7.80 -21.92 -9.94
N PRO A 3 6.92 -22.86 -9.58
CA PRO A 3 5.89 -23.36 -10.48
C PRO A 3 5.00 -22.22 -10.99
N SER A 4 4.52 -22.34 -12.22
CA SER A 4 3.67 -21.33 -12.85
C SER A 4 2.53 -21.97 -13.63
N ILE A 5 1.47 -21.20 -13.84
CA ILE A 5 0.38 -21.52 -14.77
C ILE A 5 0.28 -20.45 -15.84
N ARG A 6 -0.32 -20.82 -16.98
CA ARG A 6 -0.56 -19.91 -18.09
C ARG A 6 -2.03 -19.87 -18.48
N ILE A 7 -2.55 -18.66 -18.61
CA ILE A 7 -3.94 -18.38 -19.00
C ILE A 7 -3.92 -17.60 -20.30
N ASN A 8 -4.76 -17.98 -21.27
CA ASN A 8 -4.82 -17.34 -22.60
C ASN A 8 -5.75 -16.11 -22.57
N GLU A 9 -5.52 -15.23 -21.60
CA GLU A 9 -6.25 -13.98 -21.43
C GLU A 9 -5.31 -12.87 -20.99
N ALA A 10 -5.73 -11.62 -21.20
CA ALA A 10 -5.06 -10.44 -20.67
C ALA A 10 -5.05 -10.46 -19.12
N PRO A 11 -4.13 -9.77 -18.44
CA PRO A 11 -3.90 -9.93 -17.00
C PRO A 11 -5.14 -9.76 -16.12
N GLU A 12 -5.97 -8.75 -16.37
CA GLU A 12 -7.18 -8.53 -15.57
C GLU A 12 -8.22 -9.63 -15.76
N ALA A 13 -8.45 -10.04 -17.01
CA ALA A 13 -9.37 -11.12 -17.34
C ALA A 13 -8.88 -12.46 -16.76
N ALA A 14 -7.58 -12.75 -16.87
CA ALA A 14 -6.96 -13.94 -16.29
C ALA A 14 -7.14 -14.01 -14.76
N VAL A 15 -7.03 -12.88 -14.05
CA VAL A 15 -7.32 -12.84 -12.61
C VAL A 15 -8.79 -13.14 -12.33
N ILE A 16 -9.72 -12.54 -13.09
CA ILE A 16 -11.15 -12.78 -12.94
C ILE A 16 -11.50 -14.25 -13.21
N ASP A 17 -10.89 -14.86 -14.23
CA ASP A 17 -11.05 -16.29 -14.54
C ASP A 17 -10.60 -17.19 -13.39
N VAL A 18 -9.42 -16.93 -12.81
CA VAL A 18 -8.92 -17.68 -11.63
C VAL A 18 -9.85 -17.52 -10.43
N LEU A 19 -10.29 -16.29 -10.14
CA LEU A 19 -11.21 -16.03 -9.03
C LEU A 19 -12.55 -16.76 -9.23
N THR A 20 -13.07 -16.75 -10.47
CA THR A 20 -14.31 -17.42 -10.83
C THR A 20 -14.18 -18.92 -10.67
N THR A 21 -13.11 -19.51 -11.20
CA THR A 21 -12.83 -20.94 -11.12
C THR A 21 -12.63 -21.40 -9.68
N LEU A 22 -11.84 -20.67 -8.88
CA LEU A 22 -11.63 -21.01 -7.46
C LEU A 22 -12.95 -21.01 -6.66
N LEU A 23 -13.84 -20.08 -6.97
CA LEU A 23 -15.14 -19.95 -6.31
C LEU A 23 -16.15 -21.01 -6.80
N SER A 24 -16.21 -21.28 -8.11
CA SER A 24 -17.14 -22.28 -8.68
C SER A 24 -16.79 -23.72 -8.32
N GLU A 25 -15.49 -24.02 -8.21
CA GLU A 25 -14.98 -25.32 -7.76
C GLU A 25 -15.04 -25.48 -6.23
N GLY A 26 -15.49 -24.45 -5.50
CA GLY A 26 -15.58 -24.47 -4.04
C GLY A 26 -14.23 -24.55 -3.32
N ARG A 27 -13.13 -24.18 -3.99
CA ARG A 27 -11.80 -24.13 -3.39
C ARG A 27 -11.66 -22.96 -2.42
N VAL A 28 -12.36 -21.87 -2.71
CA VAL A 28 -12.55 -20.74 -1.79
C VAL A 28 -14.03 -20.53 -1.54
N ALA A 29 -14.39 -20.08 -0.33
CA ALA A 29 -15.77 -19.74 0.03
C ALA A 29 -16.15 -18.33 -0.43
N ALA A 30 -15.17 -17.45 -0.60
CA ALA A 30 -15.39 -16.09 -1.06
C ALA A 30 -14.12 -15.48 -1.68
N VAL A 31 -14.31 -14.34 -2.34
CA VAL A 31 -13.28 -13.52 -2.98
C VAL A 31 -13.36 -12.09 -2.44
N ILE A 32 -12.21 -11.48 -2.12
CA ILE A 32 -12.08 -10.05 -1.85
C ILE A 32 -11.30 -9.41 -3.00
N THR A 33 -11.95 -8.53 -3.76
CA THR A 33 -11.33 -7.81 -4.88
C THR A 33 -12.01 -6.46 -5.11
N LEU A 34 -11.43 -5.61 -5.95
CA LEU A 34 -12.08 -4.39 -6.41
C LEU A 34 -13.26 -4.73 -7.33
N GLN A 35 -14.38 -4.04 -7.14
CA GLN A 35 -15.54 -4.09 -8.02
C GLN A 35 -15.99 -2.68 -8.41
N LYS A 36 -16.55 -2.59 -9.62
CA LYS A 36 -17.28 -1.41 -10.10
C LYS A 36 -18.76 -1.51 -9.68
N GLY A 37 -19.17 -0.64 -8.76
CA GLY A 37 -20.57 -0.48 -8.34
C GLY A 37 -21.32 0.57 -9.17
N SER A 38 -22.54 0.91 -8.75
CA SER A 38 -23.35 1.96 -9.38
C SER A 38 -22.73 3.35 -9.25
N ASP A 39 -22.11 3.63 -8.09
CA ASP A 39 -21.70 4.98 -7.67
C ASP A 39 -20.18 5.10 -7.44
N GLY A 40 -19.40 4.11 -7.88
CA GLY A 40 -17.94 4.14 -7.77
C GLY A 40 -17.31 2.75 -7.62
N ILE A 41 -16.03 2.73 -7.28
CA ILE A 41 -15.24 1.50 -7.12
C ILE A 41 -14.91 1.26 -5.65
N SER A 42 -15.08 0.02 -5.20
CA SER A 42 -14.82 -0.37 -3.82
C SER A 42 -14.28 -1.81 -3.73
N TYR A 43 -13.70 -2.16 -2.59
CA TYR A 43 -13.41 -3.56 -2.29
C TYR A 43 -14.69 -4.26 -1.85
N SER A 44 -14.95 -5.44 -2.41
CA SER A 44 -16.12 -6.25 -2.10
C SER A 44 -15.74 -7.65 -1.67
N LEU A 45 -16.51 -8.22 -0.75
CA LEU A 45 -16.48 -9.65 -0.41
C LEU A 45 -17.57 -10.35 -1.21
N ILE A 46 -17.18 -11.28 -2.07
CA ILE A 46 -18.01 -11.89 -3.11
C ILE A 46 -18.07 -13.39 -2.88
N SER A 47 -19.28 -13.96 -2.77
CA SER A 47 -19.49 -15.40 -2.68
C SER A 47 -20.33 -15.96 -3.84
N ASP A 48 -20.78 -15.09 -4.75
CA ASP A 48 -21.54 -15.46 -5.96
C ASP A 48 -20.69 -15.12 -7.19
N THR A 49 -20.46 -16.12 -8.05
CA THR A 49 -19.68 -15.94 -9.28
C THR A 49 -20.29 -14.92 -10.22
N ALA A 50 -21.61 -14.72 -10.20
CA ALA A 50 -22.27 -13.70 -11.04
C ALA A 50 -21.82 -12.27 -10.71
N GLU A 51 -21.40 -12.01 -9.46
CA GLU A 51 -20.90 -10.70 -9.06
C GLU A 51 -19.46 -10.46 -9.56
N LEU A 52 -18.71 -11.49 -9.96
CA LEU A 52 -17.35 -11.34 -10.51
C LEU A 52 -17.35 -10.68 -11.90
N GLU A 53 -18.48 -10.61 -12.61
CA GLU A 53 -18.61 -9.82 -13.85
C GLU A 53 -18.32 -8.33 -13.65
N LYS A 54 -18.46 -7.82 -12.41
CA LYS A 54 -18.19 -6.42 -12.03
C LYS A 54 -16.79 -6.24 -11.44
N ALA A 55 -16.01 -7.30 -11.31
CA ALA A 55 -14.68 -7.25 -10.72
C ALA A 55 -13.72 -6.51 -11.64
N VAL A 56 -12.90 -5.64 -11.05
CA VAL A 56 -11.87 -4.85 -11.73
C VAL A 56 -10.57 -4.89 -10.92
N PRO A 57 -10.00 -6.09 -10.68
CA PRO A 57 -8.92 -6.33 -9.71
C PRO A 57 -7.67 -5.47 -9.95
N MET A 58 -7.47 -5.00 -11.18
CA MET A 58 -6.27 -4.25 -11.56
C MET A 58 -6.55 -2.77 -11.83
N TYR A 59 -7.82 -2.33 -11.77
CA TYR A 59 -8.24 -0.94 -12.00
C TYR A 59 -7.37 0.06 -11.22
N PRO A 60 -6.78 1.09 -11.85
CA PRO A 60 -5.75 1.95 -11.25
C PRO A 60 -6.29 2.96 -10.22
N LEU A 61 -7.06 2.47 -9.26
CA LEU A 61 -7.59 3.17 -8.10
C LEU A 61 -7.33 2.33 -6.84
N MET A 62 -7.16 3.02 -5.73
CA MET A 62 -7.14 2.42 -4.39
C MET A 62 -8.09 3.25 -3.52
N PRO A 63 -9.39 2.88 -3.45
CA PRO A 63 -10.42 3.66 -2.73
C PRO A 63 -10.15 3.71 -1.23
N SER A 64 -9.48 2.69 -0.71
CA SER A 64 -8.97 2.58 0.65
C SER A 64 -7.78 1.63 0.62
N ASN A 65 -6.90 1.65 1.62
CA ASN A 65 -5.83 0.66 1.67
C ASN A 65 -6.41 -0.69 2.14
N LEU A 66 -6.45 -1.69 1.27
CA LEU A 66 -6.99 -3.02 1.58
C LEU A 66 -6.28 -3.67 2.76
N GLY A 67 -4.97 -3.48 2.92
CA GLY A 67 -4.25 -4.05 4.06
C GLY A 67 -4.74 -3.53 5.41
N GLN A 68 -5.17 -2.27 5.47
CA GLN A 68 -5.84 -1.71 6.64
C GLN A 68 -7.20 -2.40 6.89
N ILE A 69 -7.97 -2.62 5.83
CA ILE A 69 -9.28 -3.25 5.90
C ILE A 69 -9.13 -4.70 6.39
N LEU A 70 -8.21 -5.47 5.81
CA LEU A 70 -7.93 -6.85 6.22
C LEU A 70 -7.48 -6.93 7.67
N GLY A 71 -6.64 -5.99 8.13
CA GLY A 71 -6.26 -5.89 9.54
C GLY A 71 -7.48 -5.74 10.45
N ARG A 72 -8.39 -4.82 10.14
CA ARG A 72 -9.63 -4.62 10.91
C ARG A 72 -10.56 -5.83 10.85
N LEU A 73 -10.67 -6.49 9.71
CA LEU A 73 -11.51 -7.68 9.53
C LEU A 73 -10.99 -8.88 10.33
N THR A 74 -9.67 -8.98 10.53
CA THR A 74 -9.03 -10.19 11.09
C THR A 74 -8.33 -10.01 12.43
N ILE A 75 -8.42 -8.82 13.04
CA ILE A 75 -7.79 -8.54 14.34
C ILE A 75 -8.41 -9.37 15.47
N ALA A 76 -9.71 -9.65 15.42
CA ALA A 76 -10.40 -10.47 16.43
C ALA A 76 -10.17 -11.96 16.19
N GLU A 77 -10.38 -12.43 14.96
CA GLU A 77 -10.27 -13.82 14.54
C GLU A 77 -9.90 -13.91 13.06
N ALA A 78 -9.45 -15.08 12.60
CA ALA A 78 -9.21 -15.34 11.19
C ALA A 78 -10.52 -15.66 10.45
N PHE A 79 -10.48 -15.67 9.11
CA PHE A 79 -11.59 -16.24 8.35
C PHE A 79 -11.77 -17.73 8.70
N ARG A 80 -13.02 -18.19 8.73
CA ARG A 80 -13.32 -19.60 9.02
C ARG A 80 -13.04 -20.51 7.83
N GLU A 81 -13.31 -20.02 6.63
CA GLU A 81 -13.13 -20.71 5.36
C GLU A 81 -12.15 -19.91 4.51
N THR A 82 -11.54 -20.57 3.51
CA THR A 82 -10.58 -19.92 2.63
C THR A 82 -11.22 -18.79 1.82
N VAL A 83 -10.59 -17.62 1.83
CA VAL A 83 -10.97 -16.45 1.03
C VAL A 83 -9.82 -16.12 0.08
N ALA A 84 -10.09 -16.01 -1.22
CA ALA A 84 -9.11 -15.45 -2.15
C ALA A 84 -9.11 -13.93 -2.03
N VAL A 85 -7.93 -13.29 -1.97
CA VAL A 85 -7.80 -11.84 -1.81
C VAL A 85 -6.89 -11.28 -2.89
N VAL A 86 -7.40 -10.34 -3.69
CA VAL A 86 -6.57 -9.58 -4.62
C VAL A 86 -6.11 -8.29 -3.96
N ALA A 87 -4.82 -8.20 -3.66
CA ALA A 87 -4.21 -7.04 -3.02
C ALA A 87 -3.09 -6.48 -3.88
N ARG A 88 -2.88 -5.16 -3.87
CA ARG A 88 -1.68 -4.57 -4.48
C ARG A 88 -0.45 -4.83 -3.60
N PRO A 89 0.78 -4.79 -4.14
CA PRO A 89 2.00 -5.03 -3.37
C PRO A 89 2.12 -4.19 -2.09
N CYS A 90 1.82 -2.88 -2.16
CA CYS A 90 1.89 -2.00 -0.98
C CYS A 90 0.75 -2.23 0.04
N GLU A 91 -0.38 -2.81 -0.39
CA GLU A 91 -1.48 -3.18 0.51
C GLU A 91 -1.15 -4.47 1.24
N LEU A 92 -0.64 -5.48 0.51
CA LEU A 92 -0.17 -6.73 1.10
C LEU A 92 0.97 -6.49 2.08
N ARG A 93 1.99 -5.71 1.70
CA ARG A 93 3.09 -5.35 2.60
C ARG A 93 2.59 -4.62 3.84
N GLY A 94 1.62 -3.72 3.68
CA GLY A 94 1.00 -3.01 4.80
C GLY A 94 0.25 -3.95 5.74
N PHE A 95 -0.43 -4.95 5.18
CA PHE A 95 -1.11 -5.98 5.96
C PHE A 95 -0.14 -6.89 6.70
N ILE A 96 0.96 -7.31 6.05
CA ILE A 96 2.02 -8.09 6.69
C ILE A 96 2.61 -7.34 7.89
N GLU A 97 2.88 -6.03 7.75
CA GLU A 97 3.34 -5.21 8.88
C GLU A 97 2.32 -5.16 10.04
N LEU A 98 1.02 -5.20 9.75
CA LEU A 98 -0.01 -5.32 10.77
C LEU A 98 -0.01 -6.70 11.44
N VAL A 99 0.13 -7.78 10.65
CA VAL A 99 0.19 -9.16 11.14
C VAL A 99 1.38 -9.36 12.08
N LYS A 100 2.57 -8.83 11.73
CA LYS A 100 3.76 -8.81 12.60
C LYS A 100 3.51 -8.17 13.98
N ARG A 101 2.51 -7.27 14.05
CA ARG A 101 2.10 -6.54 15.26
C ARG A 101 0.83 -7.11 15.90
N GLN A 102 0.40 -8.29 15.46
CA GLN A 102 -0.82 -8.96 15.93
C GLN A 102 -2.09 -8.12 15.68
N GLN A 103 -2.07 -7.30 14.63
CA GLN A 103 -3.19 -6.43 14.22
C GLN A 103 -3.95 -6.98 13.01
N GLY A 104 -3.80 -8.28 12.75
CA GLY A 104 -4.42 -9.01 11.64
C GLY A 104 -3.91 -10.45 11.60
N ARG A 105 -4.55 -11.30 10.79
CA ARG A 105 -4.21 -12.72 10.61
C ARG A 105 -4.25 -13.08 9.13
N LEU A 106 -3.24 -13.82 8.66
CA LEU A 106 -3.14 -14.31 7.27
C LEU A 106 -3.87 -15.63 7.06
N ASP A 107 -4.26 -16.32 8.14
CA ASP A 107 -4.87 -17.64 8.09
C ASP A 107 -6.12 -17.63 7.18
N ASN A 108 -6.24 -18.67 6.35
CA ASN A 108 -7.34 -18.86 5.40
C ASN A 108 -7.49 -17.74 4.37
N MET A 109 -6.40 -17.05 4.00
CA MET A 109 -6.38 -16.08 2.90
C MET A 109 -5.44 -16.51 1.78
N LEU A 110 -5.98 -16.89 0.61
CA LEU A 110 -5.16 -17.11 -0.58
C LEU A 110 -4.87 -15.77 -1.24
N ILE A 111 -3.65 -15.26 -1.11
CA ILE A 111 -3.29 -13.92 -1.59
C ILE A 111 -2.86 -13.95 -3.06
N ILE A 112 -3.60 -13.25 -3.90
CA ILE A 112 -3.27 -12.97 -5.29
C ILE A 112 -2.81 -11.52 -5.38
N SER A 113 -1.69 -11.25 -6.06
CA SER A 113 -1.24 -9.89 -6.32
C SER A 113 -0.53 -9.82 -7.67
N HIS A 114 -0.53 -8.64 -8.28
CA HIS A 114 0.06 -8.38 -9.59
C HIS A 114 1.23 -7.41 -9.54
N ILE A 115 2.07 -7.44 -10.58
CA ILE A 115 3.03 -6.35 -10.81
C ILE A 115 2.24 -5.05 -10.98
N CYS A 116 2.54 -4.06 -10.13
CA CYS A 116 1.69 -2.89 -9.99
C CYS A 116 2.19 -1.71 -10.83
N GLY A 117 1.39 -1.28 -11.80
CA GLY A 117 1.62 -0.05 -12.58
C GLY A 117 1.44 1.26 -11.79
N GLY A 118 0.77 1.18 -10.64
CA GLY A 118 0.44 2.33 -9.78
C GLY A 118 -1.06 2.61 -9.75
N VAL A 119 -1.47 3.63 -9.00
CA VAL A 119 -2.87 4.10 -8.96
C VAL A 119 -2.94 5.62 -9.09
N TYR A 120 -4.06 6.10 -9.59
CA TYR A 120 -4.39 7.51 -9.60
C TYR A 120 -4.78 8.01 -8.18
N PRO A 121 -4.59 9.31 -7.89
CA PRO A 121 -5.15 9.93 -6.69
C PRO A 121 -6.68 9.80 -6.65
N LEU A 122 -7.29 9.73 -5.46
CA LEU A 122 -8.75 9.69 -5.28
C LEU A 122 -9.48 10.83 -5.99
N GLU A 123 -8.84 11.99 -6.14
CA GLU A 123 -9.40 13.14 -6.87
C GLU A 123 -9.74 12.81 -8.33
N CYS A 124 -8.99 11.91 -8.99
CA CYS A 124 -9.29 11.48 -10.35
C CYS A 124 -10.59 10.69 -10.43
N GLU A 125 -10.91 9.88 -9.41
CA GLU A 125 -12.19 9.16 -9.32
C GLU A 125 -13.34 10.13 -9.09
N VAL A 126 -13.18 11.08 -8.16
CA VAL A 126 -14.19 12.11 -7.88
C VAL A 126 -14.54 12.93 -9.13
N LYS A 127 -13.57 13.17 -10.01
CA LYS A 127 -13.76 13.87 -11.28
C LYS A 127 -14.28 12.97 -12.42
N GLY A 128 -14.29 11.66 -12.23
CA GLY A 128 -14.62 10.69 -13.29
C GLY A 128 -13.57 10.60 -14.40
N ASP A 129 -12.32 10.96 -14.11
CA ASP A 129 -11.26 11.06 -15.13
C ASP A 129 -10.65 9.70 -15.49
N ILE A 130 -10.72 8.71 -14.59
CA ILE A 130 -9.89 7.49 -14.69
C ILE A 130 -10.19 6.70 -15.96
N GLU A 131 -11.46 6.52 -16.32
CA GLU A 131 -11.87 5.79 -17.54
C GLU A 131 -11.21 6.36 -18.80
N ALA A 132 -11.14 7.69 -18.92
CA ALA A 132 -10.51 8.35 -20.06
C ALA A 132 -8.98 8.19 -20.07
N LEU A 133 -8.37 7.92 -18.91
CA LEU A 133 -6.91 7.76 -18.75
C LEU A 133 -6.45 6.30 -18.94
N LEU A 134 -7.35 5.31 -18.88
CA LEU A 134 -6.99 3.89 -18.96
C LEU A 134 -6.14 3.53 -20.20
N PRO A 135 -6.44 4.00 -21.43
CA PRO A 135 -5.62 3.66 -22.59
C PRO A 135 -4.17 4.14 -22.45
N GLU A 136 -3.96 5.35 -21.92
CA GLU A 136 -2.62 5.91 -21.72
C GLU A 136 -1.91 5.24 -20.53
N TYR A 137 -2.66 4.86 -19.48
CA TYR A 137 -2.16 4.10 -18.34
C TYR A 137 -1.51 2.78 -18.78
N TRP A 138 -2.27 1.95 -19.51
CA TRP A 138 -1.78 0.63 -19.94
C TRP A 138 -0.62 0.74 -20.92
N LYS A 139 -0.72 1.67 -21.88
CA LYS A 139 0.39 1.96 -22.80
C LYS A 139 1.66 2.40 -22.06
N SER A 140 1.54 3.23 -21.03
CA SER A 140 2.70 3.65 -20.23
C SER A 140 3.31 2.45 -19.51
N PHE A 141 2.47 1.61 -18.90
CA PHE A 141 2.91 0.46 -18.13
C PHE A 141 3.60 -0.61 -18.99
N GLU A 142 3.06 -0.90 -20.18
CA GLU A 142 3.68 -1.79 -21.19
C GLU A 142 5.04 -1.28 -21.67
N LEU A 143 5.25 0.04 -21.67
CA LEU A 143 6.53 0.68 -22.00
C LEU A 143 7.46 0.81 -20.78
N GLY A 144 7.06 0.27 -19.63
CA GLY A 144 7.85 0.29 -18.40
C GLY A 144 7.83 1.63 -17.67
N ASN A 145 6.90 2.52 -18.02
CA ASN A 145 6.81 3.88 -17.49
C ASN A 145 5.60 4.06 -16.57
N ALA A 146 5.73 4.94 -15.59
CA ALA A 146 4.59 5.40 -14.80
C ALA A 146 3.84 6.52 -15.53
N HIS A 147 2.51 6.42 -15.60
CA HIS A 147 1.70 7.49 -16.15
C HIS A 147 1.84 8.79 -15.30
N PRO A 148 1.97 9.99 -15.90
CA PRO A 148 2.28 11.22 -15.16
C PRO A 148 1.25 11.62 -14.11
N ARG A 149 -0.04 11.32 -14.32
CA ARG A 149 -1.10 11.63 -13.35
C ARG A 149 -1.21 10.65 -12.16
N LEU A 150 -0.43 9.57 -12.11
CA LEU A 150 -0.45 8.66 -10.96
C LEU A 150 -0.03 9.36 -9.67
N ARG A 151 -0.40 8.80 -8.52
CA ARG A 151 0.06 9.28 -7.21
C ARG A 151 1.59 9.46 -7.23
N PRO A 152 2.13 10.56 -6.67
CA PRO A 152 3.57 10.75 -6.59
C PRO A 152 4.30 9.55 -5.98
N ALA A 153 3.74 8.96 -4.92
CA ALA A 153 4.28 7.77 -4.28
C ALA A 153 4.32 6.54 -5.21
N CYS A 154 3.38 6.39 -6.14
CA CYS A 154 3.37 5.32 -7.13
C CYS A 154 4.40 5.56 -8.24
N ARG A 155 4.58 6.80 -8.69
CA ARG A 155 5.59 7.16 -9.70
C ARG A 155 7.01 6.89 -9.20
N SER A 156 7.24 6.96 -7.88
CA SER A 156 8.51 6.66 -7.21
C SER A 156 8.57 5.27 -6.55
N CYS A 157 7.63 4.37 -6.83
CA CYS A 157 7.52 3.09 -6.10
C CYS A 157 8.42 2.00 -6.70
N VAL A 158 9.46 1.60 -5.98
CA VAL A 158 10.33 0.48 -6.37
C VAL A 158 9.90 -0.88 -5.83
N GLU A 159 8.90 -0.91 -4.96
CA GLU A 159 8.39 -2.12 -4.33
C GLU A 159 7.06 -2.56 -4.98
N PHE A 160 7.08 -2.74 -6.29
CA PHE A 160 5.90 -2.97 -7.12
C PHE A 160 5.72 -4.41 -7.59
N VAL A 161 6.66 -5.28 -7.22
CA VAL A 161 6.63 -6.71 -7.51
C VAL A 161 6.12 -7.44 -6.26
N PRO A 162 5.14 -8.35 -6.37
CA PRO A 162 4.48 -8.94 -5.22
C PRO A 162 5.16 -10.22 -4.70
N TYR A 163 6.38 -10.09 -4.17
CA TYR A 163 7.18 -11.26 -3.74
C TYR A 163 6.55 -12.10 -2.61
N THR A 164 5.63 -11.52 -1.84
CA THR A 164 5.00 -12.19 -0.68
C THR A 164 3.59 -12.73 -0.95
N ALA A 165 3.10 -12.63 -2.19
CA ALA A 165 1.78 -13.19 -2.54
C ALA A 165 1.88 -14.69 -2.77
N ASP A 166 0.82 -15.44 -2.47
CA ASP A 166 0.73 -16.87 -2.80
C ASP A 166 0.72 -17.07 -4.32
N ILE A 167 0.04 -16.18 -5.04
CA ILE A 167 -0.02 -16.14 -6.50
C ILE A 167 0.43 -14.75 -6.97
N ALA A 168 1.52 -14.71 -7.73
CA ALA A 168 2.04 -13.49 -8.35
C ALA A 168 1.67 -13.43 -9.83
N VAL A 169 0.95 -12.39 -10.25
CA VAL A 169 0.50 -12.20 -11.63
C VAL A 169 1.50 -11.34 -12.40
N ASN A 170 2.02 -11.86 -13.51
CA ASN A 170 2.87 -11.12 -14.42
C ASN A 170 1.99 -10.25 -15.34
N SER A 171 1.82 -8.99 -14.98
CA SER A 171 1.01 -8.03 -15.71
C SER A 171 1.80 -7.14 -16.68
N THR A 172 3.13 -7.35 -16.83
CA THR A 172 3.97 -6.51 -17.69
C THR A 172 3.94 -6.91 -19.16
N GLY A 173 3.23 -7.99 -19.51
CA GLY A 173 2.99 -8.42 -20.89
C GLY A 173 1.64 -7.91 -21.42
N GLY A 174 1.65 -7.01 -22.39
CA GLY A 174 0.46 -6.53 -23.11
C GLY A 174 -0.08 -7.54 -24.13
N GLY A 175 -0.16 -8.81 -23.77
CA GLY A 175 -0.54 -9.91 -24.67
C GLY A 175 -1.81 -10.63 -24.25
N ASP A 176 -2.31 -11.47 -25.16
CA ASP A 176 -3.47 -12.36 -24.94
C ASP A 176 -3.13 -13.57 -24.05
N SER A 177 -2.07 -13.47 -23.24
CA SER A 177 -1.67 -14.55 -22.35
C SER A 177 -0.93 -14.02 -21.12
N THR A 178 -1.31 -14.55 -19.96
CA THR A 178 -0.82 -14.13 -18.65
C THR A 178 -0.19 -15.32 -17.93
N ALA A 179 1.02 -15.11 -17.40
CA ALA A 179 1.69 -16.05 -16.51
C ALA A 179 1.40 -15.69 -15.04
N MET A 180 1.14 -16.70 -14.22
CA MET A 180 0.99 -16.55 -12.77
C MET A 180 1.92 -17.51 -12.03
N MET A 181 2.74 -16.99 -11.12
CA MET A 181 3.68 -17.80 -10.33
C MET A 181 3.00 -18.25 -9.05
N LEU A 182 3.19 -19.52 -8.71
CA LEU A 182 2.62 -20.18 -7.54
C LEU A 182 3.71 -20.27 -6.47
N ASN A 183 3.82 -19.22 -5.67
CA ASN A 183 4.92 -18.99 -4.74
C ASN A 183 4.86 -19.89 -3.50
N THR A 184 3.73 -20.55 -3.24
CA THR A 184 3.54 -21.42 -2.07
C THR A 184 3.04 -22.80 -2.50
N PRO A 185 3.35 -23.87 -1.75
CA PRO A 185 2.76 -25.19 -2.00
C PRO A 185 1.23 -25.16 -1.97
N TRP A 186 0.67 -24.28 -1.13
CA TRP A 186 -0.77 -24.09 -1.03
C TRP A 186 -1.37 -23.49 -2.30
N SER A 187 -0.74 -22.50 -2.94
CA SER A 187 -1.25 -22.00 -4.24
C SER A 187 -1.17 -23.03 -5.37
N GLN A 188 -0.20 -23.94 -5.31
CA GLN A 188 -0.11 -25.08 -6.24
C GLN A 188 -1.28 -26.05 -6.05
N GLU A 189 -1.55 -26.46 -4.81
CA GLU A 189 -2.71 -27.30 -4.48
C GLU A 189 -4.03 -26.64 -4.91
N MET A 190 -4.18 -25.35 -4.65
CA MET A 190 -5.38 -24.58 -4.98
C MET A 190 -5.66 -24.50 -6.49
N LEU A 191 -4.65 -24.64 -7.35
CA LEU A 191 -4.81 -24.58 -8.81
C LEU A 191 -4.52 -25.91 -9.52
N GLU A 192 -4.28 -26.99 -8.77
CA GLU A 192 -3.93 -28.30 -9.32
C GLU A 192 -5.04 -28.82 -10.25
N GLY A 193 -4.64 -29.15 -11.48
CA GLY A 193 -5.53 -29.71 -12.51
C GLY A 193 -6.50 -28.72 -13.16
N LEU A 194 -6.46 -27.44 -12.80
CA LEU A 194 -7.36 -26.41 -13.35
C LEU A 194 -6.79 -25.73 -14.60
N TYR A 195 -5.46 -25.55 -14.64
CA TYR A 195 -4.77 -24.80 -15.70
C TYR A 195 -3.58 -25.59 -16.25
N PRO A 196 -3.20 -25.36 -17.51
CA PRO A 196 -1.96 -25.93 -18.04
C PRO A 196 -0.75 -25.37 -17.29
N GLU A 197 0.22 -26.23 -17.00
CA GLU A 197 1.51 -25.82 -16.47
C GLU A 197 2.14 -24.79 -17.42
N GLY A 198 2.59 -23.68 -16.85
CA GLY A 198 3.42 -22.73 -17.56
C GLY A 198 4.79 -23.34 -17.85
N THR A 199 5.44 -22.88 -18.91
CA THR A 199 6.89 -23.02 -19.04
C THR A 199 7.57 -22.13 -18.00
N ASP A 200 8.86 -22.36 -17.70
CA ASP A 200 9.72 -21.55 -16.80
C ASP A 200 9.84 -20.07 -17.25
N GLU A 201 8.73 -19.34 -17.33
CA GLU A 201 8.68 -17.89 -17.49
C GLU A 201 8.75 -17.28 -16.10
N GLU A 202 9.97 -16.97 -15.70
CA GLU A 202 10.21 -16.03 -14.61
C GLU A 202 9.53 -14.70 -14.94
N LEU A 203 9.19 -13.94 -13.91
CA LEU A 203 8.88 -12.54 -14.07
C LEU A 203 9.91 -11.88 -15.00
N ASP A 204 9.49 -11.08 -15.97
CA ASP A 204 10.41 -10.49 -16.95
C ASP A 204 11.43 -9.59 -16.24
N VAL A 205 12.60 -10.16 -15.93
CA VAL A 205 13.64 -9.54 -15.12
C VAL A 205 14.15 -8.25 -15.77
N ASN A 206 14.22 -8.23 -17.11
CA ASN A 206 14.66 -7.05 -17.86
C ASN A 206 13.62 -5.94 -17.76
N MET A 207 12.35 -6.27 -17.96
CA MET A 207 11.25 -5.30 -17.84
C MET A 207 11.11 -4.77 -16.41
N ILE A 208 11.19 -5.65 -15.40
CA ILE A 208 11.18 -5.25 -13.98
C ILE A 208 12.35 -4.32 -13.67
N SER A 209 13.55 -4.64 -14.14
CA SER A 209 14.74 -3.80 -13.92
C SER A 209 14.57 -2.43 -14.58
N SER A 210 14.06 -2.39 -15.81
CA SER A 210 13.75 -1.15 -16.54
C SER A 210 12.72 -0.28 -15.80
N ILE A 211 11.60 -0.87 -15.34
CA ILE A 211 10.60 -0.16 -14.53
C ILE A 211 11.22 0.39 -13.25
N ARG A 212 12.03 -0.42 -12.56
CA ARG A 212 12.69 -0.03 -11.31
C ARG A 212 13.64 1.16 -11.53
N GLU A 213 14.49 1.11 -12.56
CA GLU A 213 15.38 2.22 -12.92
C GLU A 213 14.61 3.50 -13.25
N SER A 214 13.53 3.40 -14.03
CA SER A 214 12.66 4.54 -14.35
C SER A 214 12.07 5.18 -13.10
N ARG A 215 11.56 4.36 -12.16
CA ARG A 215 10.97 4.84 -10.91
C ARG A 215 12.00 5.34 -9.89
N GLU A 216 13.21 4.80 -9.86
CA GLU A 216 14.33 5.36 -9.08
C GLU A 216 14.71 6.75 -9.59
N GLY A 217 14.80 6.93 -10.91
CA GLY A 217 15.04 8.24 -11.52
C GLY A 217 13.95 9.26 -11.17
N GLU A 218 12.69 8.84 -11.19
CA GLU A 218 11.55 9.69 -10.80
C GLU A 218 11.53 9.98 -9.29
N LYS A 219 11.87 8.99 -8.45
CA LYS A 219 12.03 9.17 -7.00
C LYS A 219 13.04 10.26 -6.68
N ALA A 220 14.21 10.22 -7.32
CA ALA A 220 15.26 11.23 -7.14
C ALA A 220 14.78 12.64 -7.50
N LYS A 221 14.04 12.80 -8.61
CA LYS A 221 13.44 14.09 -9.00
C LYS A 221 12.43 14.59 -7.98
N ILE A 222 11.47 13.74 -7.60
CA ILE A 222 10.42 14.09 -6.63
C ILE A 222 11.05 14.50 -5.29
N PHE A 223 12.08 13.78 -4.83
CA PHE A 223 12.79 14.12 -3.59
C PHE A 223 13.53 15.45 -3.67
N ALA A 224 14.10 15.78 -4.82
CA ALA A 224 14.76 17.07 -5.06
C ALA A 224 13.75 18.23 -5.08
N GLU A 225 12.60 18.08 -5.75
CA GLU A 225 11.51 19.08 -5.77
C GLU A 225 10.94 19.36 -4.37
N HIS A 226 10.96 18.34 -3.51
CA HIS A 226 10.50 18.41 -2.13
C HIS A 226 11.65 18.59 -1.13
N ALA A 227 12.84 18.96 -1.60
CA ALA A 227 13.88 19.47 -0.72
C ALA A 227 13.38 20.78 -0.07
N ARG A 228 13.47 20.85 1.25
CA ARG A 228 13.02 21.99 2.05
C ARG A 228 14.13 22.39 3.01
N PRO A 229 14.12 23.65 3.52
CA PRO A 229 15.04 24.07 4.56
C PRO A 229 15.03 23.07 5.72
N GLY A 230 16.20 22.69 6.21
CA GLY A 230 16.31 21.77 7.34
C GLY A 230 15.77 22.36 8.65
N GLY A 231 15.54 21.50 9.63
CA GLY A 231 15.17 21.90 11.00
C GLY A 231 13.72 22.38 11.15
N LEU A 232 13.44 23.00 12.30
CA LEU A 232 12.08 23.34 12.72
C LEU A 232 11.39 24.33 11.76
N GLY A 233 12.13 25.28 11.19
CA GLY A 233 11.58 26.27 10.25
C GLY A 233 10.96 25.62 9.01
N GLY A 234 11.66 24.66 8.39
CA GLY A 234 11.12 23.94 7.23
C GLY A 234 9.95 23.02 7.58
N LEU A 235 9.96 22.42 8.77
CA LEU A 235 8.81 21.65 9.26
C LEU A 235 7.57 22.54 9.41
N VAL A 236 7.73 23.75 9.93
CA VAL A 236 6.65 24.74 10.05
C VAL A 236 6.17 25.21 8.68
N GLU A 237 7.07 25.43 7.72
CA GLU A 237 6.70 25.81 6.34
C GLU A 237 5.82 24.74 5.68
N VAL A 238 6.18 23.47 5.85
CA VAL A 238 5.47 22.35 5.22
C VAL A 238 4.16 22.01 5.93
N PHE A 239 4.19 21.86 7.26
CA PHE A 239 3.03 21.42 8.03
C PHE A 239 2.18 22.59 8.57
N GLY A 240 2.59 23.84 8.33
CA GLY A 240 1.85 25.04 8.74
C GLY A 240 0.49 25.19 8.06
N ARG A 241 0.25 24.50 6.94
CA ARG A 241 -1.07 24.40 6.29
C ARG A 241 -1.99 23.37 6.94
N CYS A 242 -1.46 22.46 7.77
CA CYS A 242 -2.24 21.36 8.34
C CYS A 242 -3.36 21.90 9.24
N ILE A 243 -4.58 21.44 9.02
CA ILE A 243 -5.76 21.87 9.78
C ILE A 243 -6.08 20.96 10.97
N GLY A 244 -5.23 19.96 11.27
CA GLY A 244 -5.43 19.06 12.41
C GLY A 244 -6.59 18.05 12.23
N CYS A 245 -7.02 17.74 11.00
CA CYS A 245 -8.14 16.80 10.77
C CYS A 245 -7.76 15.32 10.97
N HIS A 246 -6.47 15.02 11.03
CA HIS A 246 -5.88 13.68 11.21
C HIS A 246 -6.31 12.58 10.21
N ALA A 247 -7.01 12.92 9.13
CA ALA A 247 -7.45 11.99 8.08
C ALA A 247 -6.28 11.15 7.52
N CYS A 248 -5.11 11.77 7.36
CA CYS A 248 -3.90 11.12 6.89
C CYS A 248 -3.39 10.01 7.83
N SER A 249 -3.73 10.04 9.12
CA SER A 249 -3.47 8.94 10.07
C SER A 249 -4.50 7.83 9.94
N LYS A 250 -5.78 8.18 9.76
CA LYS A 250 -6.89 7.23 9.64
C LYS A 250 -6.84 6.44 8.34
N ALA A 251 -6.28 7.00 7.27
CA ALA A 251 -6.07 6.33 5.98
C ALA A 251 -4.78 5.48 5.92
N CYS A 252 -3.91 5.56 6.94
CA CYS A 252 -2.64 4.85 6.93
C CYS A 252 -2.83 3.42 7.47
N PRO A 253 -2.38 2.36 6.77
CA PRO A 253 -2.48 0.99 7.29
C PRO A 253 -1.61 0.79 8.54
N ILE A 254 -0.49 1.51 8.68
CA ILE A 254 0.46 1.32 9.79
C ILE A 254 0.02 2.07 11.07
N CYS A 255 -0.89 3.04 10.96
CA CYS A 255 -1.46 3.70 12.13
C CYS A 255 -2.60 2.85 12.71
N TYR A 256 -2.29 1.90 13.60
CA TYR A 256 -3.27 1.00 14.21
C TYR A 256 -3.56 1.27 15.69
N CYS A 257 -2.87 2.22 16.33
CA CYS A 257 -3.00 2.46 17.77
C CYS A 257 -4.46 2.72 18.18
N THR A 258 -4.95 1.90 19.11
CA THR A 258 -6.28 2.09 19.72
C THR A 258 -6.30 3.29 20.67
N LEU A 259 -5.19 3.50 21.38
CA LEU A 259 -4.95 4.65 22.26
C LEU A 259 -3.84 5.50 21.65
N CYS A 260 -4.22 6.57 20.95
CA CYS A 260 -3.29 7.51 20.35
C CYS A 260 -3.27 8.80 21.17
N ASN A 261 -2.09 9.27 21.57
CA ASN A 261 -1.93 10.56 22.25
C ASN A 261 -2.62 11.69 21.48
N PHE A 262 -2.48 11.71 20.15
CA PHE A 262 -3.04 12.75 19.28
C PHE A 262 -4.56 12.63 19.05
N GLU A 263 -5.20 11.58 19.54
CA GLU A 263 -6.65 11.38 19.45
C GLU A 263 -7.31 11.35 20.83
N SER A 264 -6.52 11.54 21.88
CA SER A 264 -6.99 11.50 23.26
C SER A 264 -7.40 12.89 23.73
N SER A 265 -8.55 12.99 24.38
CA SER A 265 -9.03 14.23 24.99
C SER A 265 -8.09 14.77 26.07
N VAL A 266 -7.27 13.91 26.68
CA VAL A 266 -6.27 14.34 27.68
C VAL A 266 -5.11 15.14 27.09
N SER A 267 -4.92 15.08 25.77
CA SER A 267 -3.88 15.81 25.07
C SER A 267 -4.39 17.12 24.47
N GLU A 268 -5.69 17.40 24.60
CA GLU A 268 -6.27 18.67 24.17
C GLU A 268 -5.97 19.74 25.22
N LEU A 269 -5.52 20.90 24.76
CA LEU A 269 -5.29 22.05 25.63
C LEU A 269 -6.63 22.56 26.19
N SER A 270 -6.69 22.74 27.51
CA SER A 270 -7.82 23.40 28.15
C SER A 270 -7.80 24.92 27.89
N PRO A 271 -8.92 25.65 28.07
CA PRO A 271 -8.91 27.11 27.99
C PRO A 271 -7.82 27.77 28.86
N GLU A 272 -7.56 27.23 30.06
CA GLU A 272 -6.49 27.71 30.94
C GLU A 272 -5.09 27.50 30.34
N ASP A 273 -4.87 26.39 29.62
CA ASP A 273 -3.61 26.17 28.90
C ASP A 273 -3.42 27.21 27.79
N TYR A 274 -4.48 27.51 27.03
CA TYR A 274 -4.45 28.55 26.00
C TYR A 274 -4.14 29.93 26.60
N GLU A 275 -4.78 30.30 27.71
CA GLU A 275 -4.52 31.57 28.41
C GLU A 275 -3.05 31.66 28.83
N ARG A 276 -2.53 30.61 29.47
CA ARG A 276 -1.11 30.54 29.89
C ARG A 276 -0.14 30.67 28.71
N GLU A 277 -0.44 30.06 27.57
CA GLU A 277 0.45 30.13 26.40
C GLU A 277 0.37 31.49 25.68
N ILE A 278 -0.81 32.10 25.62
CA ILE A 278 -0.99 33.44 25.07
C ILE A 278 -0.30 34.49 25.95
N GLU A 279 -0.38 34.40 27.28
CA GLU A 279 0.34 35.30 28.19
C GLU A 279 1.86 35.27 27.96
N LYS A 280 2.43 34.09 27.67
CA LYS A 280 3.87 33.93 27.42
C LYS A 280 4.29 34.39 26.03
N ARG A 281 3.49 34.09 24.99
CA ARG A 281 3.91 34.20 23.58
C ARG A 281 3.24 35.35 22.82
N GLY A 282 2.22 35.98 23.39
CA GLY A 282 1.42 37.02 22.75
C GLY A 282 0.47 36.53 21.66
N GLY A 283 0.49 35.23 21.34
CA GLY A 283 -0.37 34.60 20.34
C GLY A 283 0.05 33.17 20.06
N MET A 284 -0.89 32.35 19.58
CA MET A 284 -0.63 30.96 19.22
C MET A 284 -1.56 30.47 18.12
N ARG A 285 -1.15 29.39 17.45
CA ARG A 285 -1.97 28.69 16.46
C ARG A 285 -3.09 27.91 17.15
N VAL A 286 -4.29 27.91 16.53
CA VAL A 286 -5.42 27.06 16.92
C VAL A 286 -5.97 26.37 15.66
N PRO A 287 -5.96 25.02 15.56
CA PRO A 287 -5.45 24.08 16.57
C PRO A 287 -3.91 24.10 16.68
N PRO A 288 -3.34 23.85 17.88
CA PRO A 288 -1.90 23.76 18.10
C PRO A 288 -1.31 22.45 17.53
N ASP A 289 0.00 22.25 17.72
CA ASP A 289 0.69 20.96 17.59
C ASP A 289 0.65 20.24 16.23
N THR A 290 0.31 20.95 15.15
CA THR A 290 0.28 20.34 13.82
C THR A 290 1.63 19.77 13.38
N VAL A 291 2.74 20.44 13.72
CA VAL A 291 4.10 19.92 13.47
C VAL A 291 4.39 18.72 14.37
N TYR A 292 4.04 18.80 15.66
CA TYR A 292 4.29 17.74 16.63
C TYR A 292 3.54 16.45 16.27
N PHE A 293 2.30 16.55 15.79
CA PHE A 293 1.53 15.43 15.23
C PHE A 293 2.28 14.71 14.11
N HIS A 294 2.81 15.46 13.13
CA HIS A 294 3.53 14.85 12.02
C HIS A 294 4.86 14.23 12.45
N LEU A 295 5.59 14.85 13.38
CA LEU A 295 6.81 14.29 13.94
C LEU A 295 6.54 12.99 14.71
N GLY A 296 5.59 13.00 15.65
CA GLY A 296 5.22 11.80 16.40
C GLY A 296 4.76 10.66 15.49
N ARG A 297 3.98 10.98 14.44
CA ARG A 297 3.60 10.00 13.43
C ARG A 297 4.80 9.43 12.68
N MET A 298 5.71 10.26 12.19
CA MET A 298 6.92 9.79 11.49
C MET A 298 7.74 8.88 12.37
N SER A 299 7.92 9.21 13.65
CA SER A 299 8.61 8.37 14.62
C SER A 299 7.94 7.02 14.84
N HIS A 300 6.61 6.96 14.86
CA HIS A 300 5.88 5.70 15.11
C HIS A 300 5.80 4.78 13.90
N ILE A 301 5.66 5.33 12.69
CA ILE A 301 5.39 4.52 11.49
C ILE A 301 6.55 4.46 10.50
N GLY A 302 7.59 5.27 10.68
CA GLY A 302 8.68 5.45 9.70
C GLY A 302 9.27 4.12 9.25
N ILE A 303 9.72 3.28 10.19
CA ILE A 303 10.33 1.97 9.87
C ILE A 303 9.39 1.07 9.06
N SER A 304 8.08 1.09 9.32
CA SER A 304 7.07 0.21 8.70
C SER A 304 6.36 0.85 7.50
N CYS A 305 6.74 2.05 7.06
CA CYS A 305 6.06 2.77 5.99
C CYS A 305 6.21 2.05 4.63
N VAL A 306 5.09 1.61 4.06
CA VAL A 306 5.01 0.95 2.74
C VAL A 306 4.82 1.91 1.56
N ALA A 307 4.85 3.22 1.80
CA ALA A 307 4.78 4.25 0.76
C ALA A 307 3.53 4.18 -0.16
N CYS A 308 2.37 3.77 0.36
CA CYS A 308 1.16 3.56 -0.46
C CYS A 308 0.46 4.84 -0.95
N GLY A 309 0.82 6.01 -0.40
CA GLY A 309 0.26 7.31 -0.81
C GLY A 309 -1.11 7.67 -0.21
N SER A 310 -1.82 6.74 0.42
CA SER A 310 -3.19 6.96 0.94
C SER A 310 -3.30 8.15 1.90
N CYS A 311 -2.24 8.46 2.66
CA CYS A 311 -2.23 9.59 3.59
C CYS A 311 -2.25 10.96 2.90
N GLN A 312 -1.75 11.07 1.67
CA GLN A 312 -1.74 12.30 0.89
C GLN A 312 -3.06 12.50 0.15
N ASP A 313 -3.62 11.43 -0.40
CA ASP A 313 -4.92 11.46 -1.10
C ASP A 313 -6.06 12.05 -0.26
N VAL A 314 -6.03 11.84 1.06
CA VAL A 314 -7.04 12.34 1.99
C VAL A 314 -6.69 13.68 2.62
N CYS A 315 -5.63 14.35 2.18
CA CYS A 315 -5.22 15.64 2.74
C CYS A 315 -6.00 16.79 2.07
N PRO A 316 -6.96 17.44 2.77
CA PRO A 316 -7.78 18.49 2.17
C PRO A 316 -7.01 19.78 1.87
N VAL A 317 -5.79 19.87 2.40
CA VAL A 317 -4.90 21.02 2.25
C VAL A 317 -3.61 20.63 1.54
N ASP A 318 -3.64 19.57 0.72
CA ASP A 318 -2.59 19.17 -0.24
C ASP A 318 -1.17 19.29 0.30
N ILE A 319 -0.93 18.70 1.47
CA ILE A 319 0.43 18.52 2.01
C ILE A 319 1.01 17.27 1.34
N PRO A 320 2.26 17.29 0.84
CA PRO A 320 2.90 16.15 0.20
C PRO A 320 3.37 15.10 1.22
N ILE A 321 2.45 14.66 2.10
CA ILE A 321 2.73 13.81 3.27
C ILE A 321 3.45 12.54 2.86
N SER A 322 3.00 11.90 1.77
CA SER A 322 3.53 10.60 1.34
C SER A 322 5.00 10.68 0.93
N ILE A 323 5.39 11.76 0.25
CA ILE A 323 6.78 11.97 -0.21
C ILE A 323 7.70 12.27 0.97
N LEU A 324 7.26 13.12 1.90
CA LEU A 324 8.02 13.45 3.10
C LEU A 324 8.24 12.22 3.98
N PHE A 325 7.18 11.46 4.20
CA PHE A 325 7.24 10.23 4.99
C PHE A 325 8.08 9.18 4.30
N LYS A 326 8.01 9.06 2.97
CA LYS A 326 8.85 8.13 2.20
C LYS A 326 10.34 8.47 2.33
N LYS A 327 10.70 9.74 2.23
CA LYS A 327 12.09 10.19 2.41
C LYS A 327 12.64 9.85 3.80
N VAL A 328 11.88 10.17 4.85
CA VAL A 328 12.28 9.85 6.23
C VAL A 328 12.29 8.35 6.46
N SER A 329 11.29 7.62 5.95
CA SER A 329 11.21 6.18 6.12
C SER A 329 12.34 5.45 5.41
N GLU A 330 12.76 5.87 4.21
CA GLU A 330 13.92 5.26 3.54
C GLU A 330 15.18 5.41 4.37
N SER A 331 15.46 6.61 4.89
CA SER A 331 16.62 6.79 5.76
C SER A 331 16.61 5.88 6.98
N VAL A 332 15.46 5.70 7.62
CA VAL A 332 15.34 4.79 8.78
C VAL A 332 15.38 3.32 8.34
N GLN A 333 14.74 2.95 7.24
CA GLN A 333 14.71 1.59 6.72
C GLN A 333 16.11 1.11 6.30
N ASP A 334 16.87 1.97 5.63
CA ASP A 334 18.25 1.69 5.19
C ASP A 334 19.17 1.45 6.39
N MET A 335 18.99 2.18 7.49
CA MET A 335 19.77 2.00 8.72
C MET A 335 19.61 0.59 9.32
N PHE A 336 18.44 -0.03 9.18
CA PHE A 336 18.16 -1.37 9.71
C PHE A 336 18.17 -2.46 8.63
N ASP A 337 18.54 -2.14 7.39
CA ASP A 337 18.36 -3.01 6.20
C ASP A 337 16.96 -3.64 6.17
N TYR A 338 15.92 -2.84 6.43
CA TYR A 338 14.56 -3.33 6.62
C TYR A 338 13.63 -2.87 5.49
N VAL A 339 13.06 -3.82 4.73
CA VAL A 339 12.02 -3.53 3.74
C VAL A 339 10.66 -3.95 4.31
N PRO A 340 9.74 -3.01 4.60
CA PRO A 340 8.47 -3.33 5.24
C PRO A 340 7.71 -4.42 4.50
N GLY A 341 7.20 -5.42 5.22
CA GLY A 341 6.38 -6.48 4.68
C GLY A 341 7.04 -7.39 3.63
N ARG A 342 8.38 -7.42 3.49
CA ARG A 342 9.07 -8.33 2.54
C ARG A 342 9.04 -9.80 2.95
N ASP A 343 8.88 -10.06 4.25
CA ASP A 343 8.82 -11.40 4.83
C ASP A 343 7.93 -11.35 6.08
N PRO A 344 6.84 -12.13 6.17
CA PRO A 344 6.01 -12.23 7.37
C PRO A 344 6.77 -12.74 8.61
N GLY A 345 7.81 -13.55 8.44
CA GLY A 345 8.63 -14.10 9.54
C GLY A 345 9.72 -13.16 10.05
N GLU A 346 10.08 -12.14 9.28
CA GLU A 346 11.07 -11.14 9.66
C GLU A 346 10.54 -10.26 10.80
N LYS A 347 11.28 -10.21 11.92
CA LYS A 347 10.91 -9.40 13.08
C LYS A 347 11.06 -7.91 12.79
N LEU A 348 10.24 -7.12 13.48
CA LEU A 348 10.28 -5.67 13.40
C LEU A 348 11.48 -5.12 14.18
N PRO A 349 12.29 -4.21 13.61
CA PRO A 349 13.46 -3.65 14.30
C PRO A 349 13.12 -3.04 15.67
N VAL A 350 12.00 -2.32 15.76
CA VAL A 350 11.51 -1.71 17.02
C VAL A 350 11.06 -2.71 18.09
N CYS A 351 11.05 -4.01 17.78
CA CYS A 351 10.70 -5.09 18.68
C CYS A 351 11.84 -6.10 18.87
N THR A 352 13.02 -5.80 18.36
CA THR A 352 14.25 -6.61 18.51
C THR A 352 15.29 -5.83 19.30
N PHE A 353 16.25 -6.55 19.87
CA PHE A 353 17.39 -5.97 20.56
C PHE A 353 18.64 -6.67 20.06
N GLU A 354 19.59 -5.89 19.55
CA GLU A 354 20.90 -6.35 19.11
C GLU A 354 21.96 -5.65 19.97
N VAL A 355 22.90 -6.43 20.53
CA VAL A 355 23.89 -5.93 21.51
C VAL A 355 24.85 -4.91 20.89
N ASP A 356 25.14 -5.06 19.60
CA ASP A 356 26.09 -4.25 18.84
C ASP A 356 25.36 -3.42 17.76
N GLU A 357 24.19 -2.84 18.09
CA GLU A 357 23.41 -1.99 17.17
C GLU A 357 23.85 -0.52 17.22
N PHE A 358 24.21 0.07 16.07
CA PHE A 358 24.62 1.48 15.91
C PHE A 358 25.70 1.98 16.88
N ARG A 359 26.73 1.19 17.20
CA ARG A 359 27.84 1.66 18.08
C ARG A 359 28.53 2.92 17.58
N GLU A 360 28.49 3.18 16.28
CA GLU A 360 29.04 4.37 15.66
C GLU A 360 28.32 5.68 16.02
N VAL A 361 27.14 5.65 16.66
CA VAL A 361 26.41 6.84 17.12
C VAL A 361 26.41 7.02 18.64
N GLU A 362 27.11 6.15 19.38
CA GLU A 362 27.23 6.23 20.85
C GLU A 362 28.18 7.33 21.34
N ASP A 363 29.03 7.87 20.44
CA ASP A 363 30.10 8.85 20.75
C ASP A 363 29.67 10.32 20.70
#